data_AF-A0A952KSJ6-F1
#
_entry.id   AF-A0A952KSJ6-F1
#
_cell.length_a   1.000
_cell.length_b   1.000
_cell.length_c   1.000
_cell.angle_alpha   90.00
_cell.angle_beta   90.00
_cell.angle_gamma   90.00
#
_symmetry.space_group_name_H-M   'P 1'
#
loop_
_entity.id
_entity.type
_entity.pdbx_description
1 polymer ?
#
loop_
_entity_poly.entity_id
_entity_poly.type
_entity_poly.pdbx_seq_one_letter_code
_entity_poly.pdbx_strand_id
1 'polypeptide(L)'
;ARPEHGWSAQENAGHLLQLEPLWLTRVDDFVRGSNTLTPTDLANRASTDGGYNERPLEEILSGFRSARSKLLTRVASLEEEAWERSIVHPRLKQPMTLTDHLFFVAEHDDHHLARIWELFEGL
;
A
#
# COMPACT_ATOMS: atom_id res chain seq x y z
N ALA A 1 18.09 14.03 -2.54
CA ALA A 1 18.41 14.35 -1.13
C ALA A 1 17.11 14.30 -0.31
N ARG A 2 17.17 14.07 1.01
CA ARG A 2 15.98 14.13 1.86
C ARG A 2 15.58 15.60 2.07
N PRO A 3 14.30 15.98 1.91
CA PRO A 3 13.84 17.33 2.22
C PRO A 3 13.94 17.61 3.73
N GLU A 4 14.00 18.89 4.13
CA GLU A 4 14.04 19.32 5.54
C GLU A 4 12.84 18.78 6.34
N HIS A 5 11.71 18.60 5.66
CA HIS A 5 10.52 17.94 6.18
C HIS A 5 10.00 16.87 5.22
N GLY A 6 9.72 15.68 5.77
CA GLY A 6 9.14 14.56 5.03
C GLY A 6 10.14 13.49 4.61
N TRP A 7 9.72 12.68 3.64
CA TRP A 7 10.45 11.53 3.13
C TRP A 7 11.25 11.87 1.88
N SER A 8 12.39 11.21 1.70
CA SER A 8 13.12 11.16 0.43
C SER A 8 12.32 10.42 -0.64
N ALA A 9 12.74 10.51 -1.90
CA ALA A 9 12.15 9.71 -2.97
C ALA A 9 12.25 8.19 -2.69
N GLN A 10 13.38 7.74 -2.11
CA GLN A 10 13.59 6.34 -1.78
C GLN A 10 12.79 5.89 -0.55
N GLU A 11 12.55 6.75 0.43
CA GLU A 11 11.65 6.48 1.56
C GLU A 11 10.19 6.37 1.08
N ASN A 12 9.76 7.18 0.12
CA ASN A 12 8.44 7.03 -0.53
C ASN A 12 8.35 5.67 -1.25
N ALA A 13 9.34 5.30 -2.06
CA ALA A 13 9.39 4.00 -2.72
C ALA A 13 9.41 2.83 -1.71
N GLY A 14 10.14 2.99 -0.61
CA GLY A 14 10.19 2.06 0.50
C GLY A 14 8.83 1.87 1.18
N HIS A 15 8.10 2.96 1.40
CA HIS A 15 6.74 2.94 1.95
C HIS A 15 5.76 2.17 1.07
N LEU A 16 5.82 2.35 -0.24
CA LEU A 16 5.01 1.58 -1.20
C LEU A 16 5.27 0.07 -1.04
N LEU A 17 6.53 -0.36 -1.02
CA LEU A 17 6.90 -1.76 -0.75
C LEU A 17 6.36 -2.24 0.61
N GLN A 18 6.50 -1.43 1.65
CA GLN A 18 6.13 -1.80 3.01
C GLN A 18 4.63 -2.15 3.16
N LEU A 19 3.75 -1.49 2.40
CA LEU A 19 2.30 -1.69 2.53
C LEU A 19 1.76 -2.86 1.71
N GLU A 20 2.52 -3.39 0.76
CA GLU A 20 2.06 -4.52 -0.07
C GLU A 20 1.53 -5.73 0.73
N PRO A 21 2.19 -6.18 1.83
CA PRO A 21 1.64 -7.26 2.65
C PRO A 21 0.28 -6.93 3.28
N LEU A 22 0.04 -5.66 3.65
CA LEU A 22 -1.25 -5.22 4.18
C LEU A 22 -2.31 -5.23 3.09
N TRP A 23 -2.01 -4.72 1.89
CA TRP A 23 -2.93 -4.73 0.75
C TRP A 23 -3.40 -6.14 0.42
N LEU A 24 -2.47 -7.09 0.35
CA LEU A 24 -2.79 -8.49 0.12
C LEU A 24 -3.63 -9.09 1.26
N THR A 25 -3.26 -8.81 2.51
CA THR A 25 -4.01 -9.31 3.67
C THR A 25 -5.45 -8.81 3.67
N ARG A 26 -5.68 -7.54 3.31
CA ARG A 26 -7.02 -6.96 3.21
C ARG A 26 -7.83 -7.55 2.07
N VAL A 27 -7.22 -7.89 0.94
CA VAL A 27 -7.90 -8.66 -0.12
C VAL A 27 -8.36 -10.02 0.44
N ASP A 28 -7.51 -10.71 1.20
CA ASP A 28 -7.90 -11.98 1.82
C ASP A 28 -8.98 -11.83 2.91
N ASP A 29 -9.12 -10.66 3.55
CA ASP A 29 -10.24 -10.40 4.46
C ASP A 29 -11.58 -10.43 3.72
N PHE A 30 -11.64 -9.89 2.50
CA PHE A 30 -12.83 -10.01 1.64
C PHE A 30 -13.12 -11.46 1.30
N VAL A 31 -12.10 -12.25 0.98
CA VAL A 31 -12.27 -13.68 0.65
C VAL A 31 -12.78 -14.49 1.84
N ARG A 32 -12.31 -14.19 3.05
CA ARG A 32 -12.77 -14.87 4.28
C ARG A 32 -14.13 -14.40 4.76
N GLY A 33 -14.63 -13.25 4.27
CA GLY A 33 -15.84 -12.63 4.80
C GLY A 33 -15.62 -12.09 6.22
N SER A 34 -14.45 -11.51 6.49
CA SER A 34 -14.14 -10.91 7.78
C SER A 34 -15.10 -9.77 8.12
N ASN A 35 -15.40 -9.56 9.40
CA ASN A 35 -16.28 -8.46 9.84
C ASN A 35 -15.61 -7.07 9.74
N THR A 36 -14.28 -7.01 9.79
CA THR A 36 -13.50 -5.77 9.79
C THR A 36 -12.20 -6.01 9.05
N LEU A 37 -11.74 -5.03 8.26
CA LEU A 37 -10.47 -5.10 7.55
C LEU A 37 -9.30 -5.09 8.54
N THR A 38 -8.23 -5.78 8.16
CA THR A 38 -6.97 -5.79 8.92
C THR A 38 -6.50 -4.35 9.19
N PRO A 39 -6.28 -3.98 10.47
CA PRO A 39 -5.82 -2.65 10.84
C PRO A 39 -4.38 -2.42 10.37
N THR A 40 -4.03 -1.15 10.20
CA THR A 40 -2.66 -0.73 9.89
C THR A 40 -2.14 0.16 11.01
N ASP A 41 -0.81 0.20 11.17
CA ASP A 41 -0.16 1.18 12.03
C ASP A 41 -0.27 2.57 11.38
N LEU A 42 -1.03 3.46 12.02
CA LEU A 42 -1.25 4.82 11.54
C LEU A 42 -0.05 5.74 11.76
N ALA A 43 0.92 5.32 12.57
CA ALA A 43 2.09 6.13 12.86
C ALA A 43 3.17 6.04 11.78
N ASN A 44 2.99 5.17 10.76
CA ASN A 44 3.97 4.93 9.69
C ASN A 44 5.40 4.71 10.21
N ARG A 45 5.56 4.18 11.43
CA ARG A 45 6.87 4.10 12.10
C ARG A 45 7.80 3.22 11.30
N ALA A 46 7.29 2.11 10.77
CA ALA A 46 8.05 1.22 9.91
C ALA A 46 8.60 1.88 8.63
N SER A 47 8.03 3.01 8.17
CA SER A 47 8.54 3.72 6.98
C SER A 47 9.72 4.63 7.34
N THR A 48 9.60 5.34 8.45
CA THR A 48 10.68 6.21 8.97
C THR A 48 11.82 5.41 9.58
N ASP A 49 11.50 4.29 10.23
CA ASP A 49 12.45 3.39 10.90
C ASP A 49 12.94 2.25 9.99
N GLY A 50 12.41 2.18 8.75
CA GLY A 50 12.67 1.07 7.82
C GLY A 50 14.03 1.12 7.13
N GLY A 51 14.85 2.15 7.39
CA GLY A 51 16.20 2.29 6.86
C GLY A 51 16.27 2.28 5.33
N TYR A 52 15.19 2.70 4.65
CA TYR A 52 15.10 2.54 3.20
C TYR A 52 16.18 3.29 2.43
N ASN A 53 16.69 4.41 2.95
CA ASN A 53 17.82 5.13 2.36
C ASN A 53 19.15 4.37 2.46
N GLU A 54 19.28 3.39 3.37
CA GLU A 54 20.48 2.56 3.51
C GLU A 54 20.46 1.30 2.64
N ARG A 55 19.32 1.01 1.99
CA ARG A 55 19.15 -0.17 1.14
C ARG A 55 19.43 0.15 -0.33
N PRO A 56 19.89 -0.84 -1.12
CA PRO A 56 19.97 -0.71 -2.58
C PRO A 56 18.58 -0.42 -3.17
N LEU A 57 18.51 0.58 -4.06
CA LEU A 57 17.25 0.96 -4.71
C LEU A 57 16.64 -0.21 -5.48
N GLU A 58 17.47 -1.02 -6.14
CA GLU A 58 17.05 -2.19 -6.90
C GLU A 58 16.33 -3.21 -6.02
N GLU A 59 16.73 -3.35 -4.76
CA GLU A 59 16.08 -4.25 -3.80
C GLU A 59 14.66 -3.76 -3.47
N ILE A 60 14.49 -2.45 -3.30
CA ILE A 60 13.18 -1.83 -3.03
C ILE A 60 12.26 -2.00 -4.24
N LEU A 61 12.75 -1.65 -5.43
CA LEU A 61 11.94 -1.68 -6.66
C LEU A 61 11.58 -3.12 -7.08
N SER A 62 12.53 -4.05 -6.99
CA SER A 62 12.26 -5.47 -7.29
C SER A 62 11.34 -6.11 -6.24
N GLY A 63 11.52 -5.76 -4.97
CA GLY A 63 10.64 -6.16 -3.88
C GLY A 63 9.21 -5.69 -4.11
N PHE A 64 9.03 -4.41 -4.44
CA PHE A 64 7.71 -3.84 -4.73
C PHE A 64 7.05 -4.54 -5.91
N ARG A 65 7.77 -4.70 -7.03
CA ARG A 65 7.25 -5.38 -8.21
C ARG A 65 6.81 -6.82 -7.93
N SER A 66 7.61 -7.56 -7.16
CA SER A 66 7.31 -8.94 -6.76
C SER A 66 6.07 -9.01 -5.87
N ALA A 67 5.97 -8.14 -4.88
CA ALA A 67 4.84 -8.09 -3.96
C ALA A 67 3.54 -7.65 -4.68
N ARG A 68 3.62 -6.63 -5.54
CA ARG A 68 2.50 -6.18 -6.36
C ARG A 68 2.01 -7.24 -7.33
N SER A 69 2.92 -8.00 -7.94
CA SER A 69 2.54 -9.12 -8.79
C SER A 69 1.75 -10.18 -8.01
N LYS A 70 2.08 -10.44 -6.74
CA LYS A 70 1.30 -11.36 -5.89
C LYS A 70 -0.10 -10.82 -5.61
N LEU A 71 -0.22 -9.53 -5.30
CA LEU A 71 -1.51 -8.86 -5.11
C LEU A 71 -2.38 -8.97 -6.36
N LEU A 72 -1.85 -8.60 -7.53
CA LEU A 72 -2.59 -8.63 -8.79
C LEU A 72 -2.99 -10.05 -9.19
N THR A 73 -2.08 -11.02 -9.05
CA THR A 73 -2.41 -12.44 -9.29
C THR A 73 -3.52 -12.92 -8.34
N ARG A 74 -3.49 -12.50 -7.08
CA ARG A 74 -4.53 -12.86 -6.11
C ARG A 74 -5.87 -12.26 -6.48
N VAL A 75 -5.92 -10.97 -6.85
CA VAL A 75 -7.14 -10.26 -7.25
C VAL A 75 -7.73 -10.86 -8.53
N ALA A 76 -6.88 -11.19 -9.51
CA ALA A 76 -7.30 -11.81 -10.77
C ALA A 76 -7.88 -13.23 -10.59
N SER A 77 -7.63 -13.88 -9.45
CA SER A 77 -8.10 -15.23 -9.15
C SER A 77 -9.32 -15.26 -8.22
N LEU A 78 -9.95 -14.12 -7.93
CA LEU A 78 -11.07 -14.04 -6.99
C LEU A 78 -12.39 -14.43 -7.66
N GLU A 79 -13.19 -15.19 -6.92
CA GLU A 79 -14.58 -15.51 -7.26
C GLU A 79 -15.49 -14.30 -7.05
N GLU A 80 -16.65 -14.29 -7.71
CA GLU A 80 -17.62 -13.19 -7.71
C GLU A 80 -18.08 -12.80 -6.29
N GLU A 81 -18.23 -13.78 -5.38
CA GLU A 81 -18.70 -13.52 -4.01
C GLU A 81 -17.75 -12.62 -3.20
N ALA A 82 -16.46 -12.58 -3.54
CA ALA A 82 -15.52 -11.66 -2.89
C ALA A 82 -15.76 -10.21 -3.30
N TRP A 83 -16.23 -9.97 -4.53
CA TRP A 83 -16.50 -8.65 -5.09
C TRP A 83 -17.82 -8.05 -4.59
N GLU A 84 -18.79 -8.89 -4.23
CA GLU A 84 -20.08 -8.47 -3.68
C GLU A 84 -20.00 -8.08 -2.19
N ARG A 85 -18.92 -8.43 -1.50
CA ARG A 85 -18.76 -8.18 -0.07
C ARG A 85 -18.37 -6.74 0.23
N SER A 86 -18.87 -6.27 1.37
CA SER A 86 -18.44 -5.02 1.98
C SER A 86 -18.04 -5.28 3.44
N ILE A 87 -16.87 -4.80 3.83
CA ILE A 87 -16.27 -5.01 5.16
C ILE A 87 -16.07 -3.67 5.84
N VAL A 88 -16.24 -3.61 7.16
CA VAL A 88 -16.02 -2.36 7.92
C VAL A 88 -14.53 -2.00 7.93
N HIS A 89 -14.19 -0.79 7.48
CA HIS A 89 -12.84 -0.26 7.61
C HIS A 89 -12.58 0.18 9.07
N PRO A 90 -11.50 -0.29 9.73
CA PRO A 90 -11.31 -0.14 11.18
C PRO A 90 -11.16 1.31 11.65
N ARG A 91 -10.59 2.20 10.83
CA ARG A 91 -10.46 3.64 11.12
C ARG A 91 -11.69 4.46 10.71
N LEU A 92 -12.11 4.35 9.45
CA LEU A 92 -13.23 5.12 8.91
C LEU A 92 -14.57 4.75 9.54
N LYS A 93 -14.69 3.55 10.13
CA LYS A 93 -15.94 3.01 10.67
C LYS A 93 -17.08 2.97 9.64
N GLN A 94 -16.71 2.81 8.37
CA GLN A 94 -17.63 2.71 7.25
C GLN A 94 -17.40 1.40 6.50
N PRO A 95 -18.45 0.83 5.89
CA PRO A 95 -18.30 -0.28 4.96
C PRO A 95 -17.44 0.15 3.77
N MET A 96 -16.59 -0.75 3.29
CA MET A 96 -15.71 -0.59 2.13
C MET A 96 -15.80 -1.86 1.31
N THR A 97 -16.05 -1.75 0.00
CA THR A 97 -16.04 -2.89 -0.92
C THR A 97 -14.62 -3.26 -1.31
N LEU A 98 -14.43 -4.43 -1.94
CA LEU A 98 -13.14 -4.80 -2.52
C LEU A 98 -12.69 -3.79 -3.59
N THR A 99 -13.62 -3.30 -4.41
CA THR A 99 -13.35 -2.26 -5.42
C THR A 99 -12.86 -0.97 -4.78
N ASP A 100 -13.50 -0.50 -3.72
CA ASP A 100 -13.08 0.70 -2.98
C ASP A 100 -11.68 0.54 -2.39
N HIS A 101 -11.38 -0.65 -1.84
CA HIS A 101 -10.06 -0.95 -1.30
C HIS A 101 -8.98 -0.93 -2.39
N LEU A 102 -9.23 -1.55 -3.55
CA LEU A 102 -8.28 -1.53 -4.67
C LEU A 102 -8.09 -0.14 -5.28
N PHE A 103 -9.18 0.65 -5.36
CA PHE A 103 -9.12 2.04 -5.78
C PHE A 103 -8.28 2.88 -4.80
N PHE A 104 -8.46 2.67 -3.50
CA PHE A 104 -7.64 3.33 -2.48
C PHE A 104 -6.15 2.98 -2.59
N VAL A 105 -5.81 1.73 -2.92
CA VAL A 105 -4.42 1.32 -3.18
C VAL A 105 -3.84 2.10 -4.39
N ALA A 106 -4.60 2.26 -5.47
CA ALA A 106 -4.16 3.02 -6.64
C ALA A 106 -3.94 4.51 -6.32
N GLU A 107 -4.89 5.16 -5.64
CA GLU A 107 -4.76 6.56 -5.23
C GLU A 107 -3.59 6.78 -4.26
N HIS A 108 -3.32 5.80 -3.39
CA HIS A 108 -2.18 5.81 -2.49
C HIS A 108 -0.85 5.76 -3.27
N ASP A 109 -0.76 4.89 -4.28
CA ASP A 109 0.41 4.84 -5.16
C ASP A 109 0.62 6.17 -5.89
N ASP A 110 -0.43 6.73 -6.48
CA ASP A 110 -0.38 7.98 -7.24
C ASP A 110 0.07 9.15 -6.36
N HIS A 111 -0.43 9.22 -5.12
CA HIS A 111 0.02 10.21 -4.14
C HIS A 111 1.53 10.15 -3.90
N HIS A 112 2.09 8.96 -3.65
CA HIS A 112 3.53 8.82 -3.40
C HIS A 112 4.37 9.03 -4.66
N LEU A 113 3.87 8.62 -5.81
CA LEU A 113 4.54 8.83 -7.08
C LEU A 113 4.60 10.33 -7.43
N ALA A 114 3.51 11.07 -7.21
CA ALA A 114 3.50 12.52 -7.31
C ALA A 114 4.54 13.16 -6.37
N ARG A 115 4.62 12.69 -5.12
CA ARG A 115 5.62 13.22 -4.17
C ARG A 115 7.05 12.93 -4.60
N ILE A 116 7.31 11.77 -5.20
CA ILE A 116 8.62 11.44 -5.77
C ILE A 116 8.96 12.38 -6.93
N TRP A 117 8.01 12.66 -7.82
CA TRP A 117 8.21 13.61 -8.92
C TRP A 117 8.53 15.02 -8.44
N GLU A 118 7.79 15.54 -7.47
CA GLU A 118 8.07 16.87 -6.87
C GLU A 118 9.51 16.97 -6.37
N LEU A 119 9.99 15.91 -5.69
CA LEU A 119 11.36 15.85 -5.18
C LEU A 119 12.44 15.82 -6.27
N PHE A 120 12.13 15.31 -7.46
CA PHE A 120 13.06 15.32 -8.60
C PHE A 120 13.04 16.65 -9.36
N GLU A 121 11.88 17.30 -9.47
CA GLU A 121 11.72 18.62 -10.09
C GLU A 121 12.15 19.77 -9.16
N GLY A 122 12.40 19.49 -7.88
CA GLY A 122 12.78 20.49 -6.88
C GLY A 122 11.63 21.39 -6.45
N LEU A 123 10.39 20.87 -6.54
CA LEU A 123 9.15 21.54 -6.17
C LEU A 123 8.78 21.33 -4.68
#